data_AF-A0A3D3GLY6-F1
#
_entry.id   AF-A0A3D3GLY6-F1
#
_cell.length_a   1.000
_cell.length_b   1.000
_cell.length_c   1.000
_cell.angle_alpha   90.00
_cell.angle_beta   90.00
_cell.angle_gamma   90.00
#
_symmetry.space_group_name_H-M   'P 1'
#
loop_
_entity.id
_entity.type
_entity.pdbx_description
1 polymer ?
#
loop_
_entity_poly.entity_id
_entity_poly.type
_entity_poly.pdbx_seq_one_letter_code
_entity_poly.pdbx_strand_id
1 'polypeptide(L)'
;MAAPAPVSAYLHSSTMVKAGVYLIARCHPIFSQSSLWLDSLTWFGAATVLTGAWLALQQCDLKKYLAYMTVSALGVMVMLLGSGTSFGIQAAMLFLLAHALYKGCLFMVAGIVDHATHCRNPEELGGLMRKMPWTAASAFLAALSMAGFFPFLGFIGKEWMLETVLHSENRVLLMLGVFAGAIYAAIAIWAAVKPFVGKLSSAAEHAHEAPPSMLFGAGVLACLGLIFGISPSLCKPLVSAAASAIMAETSYPMKLVLWHGFNFIFFLSLSAIGLGCVIYLKRGLVQKAIRKIGFLKIWGPEKGYFQLLEGLLSFSAFQTKLLQGGRLRIYFRIMVVATVALTGVTLFLKNGFVSSALRPVHGLDALCVGIILVATFAAIFARTRLIAIMAMGVIGLVISLIFVRFGAPDLAMTQFAVETLTVILLAFVLYRMPVSSMKSPQRSKWIDAVISLAVGALMAALAFFGAVATPGLPEVAKYYAEHSLLLAQGSNIVNVIIVDFRALDTLGEITVVAVAGIGVFSLLKLILASKKAEAKS
;
A
#
# COMPACT_ATOMS: atom_id res chain seq x y z
N MET A 1 -3.93 -13.89 -18.73
CA MET A 1 -3.32 -14.96 -19.56
C MET A 1 -2.88 -14.43 -20.94
N ALA A 2 -2.13 -13.32 -20.96
CA ALA A 2 -1.64 -12.72 -22.21
C ALA A 2 -0.28 -13.31 -22.65
N ALA A 3 0.45 -13.93 -21.72
CA ALA A 3 1.76 -14.50 -21.99
C ALA A 3 1.71 -15.65 -23.02
N PRO A 4 2.84 -15.91 -23.70
CA PRO A 4 3.00 -17.09 -24.55
C PRO A 4 2.65 -18.39 -23.81
N ALA A 5 2.16 -19.39 -24.55
CA ALA A 5 1.71 -20.64 -23.94
C ALA A 5 2.83 -21.40 -23.19
N PRO A 6 4.08 -21.48 -23.68
CA PRO A 6 5.16 -22.13 -22.94
C PRO A 6 5.47 -21.43 -21.61
N VAL A 7 5.46 -20.09 -21.60
CA VAL A 7 5.64 -19.29 -20.37
C VAL A 7 4.50 -19.58 -19.39
N SER A 8 3.26 -19.64 -19.89
CA SER A 8 2.09 -19.97 -19.07
C SER A 8 2.18 -21.39 -18.50
N ALA A 9 2.60 -22.37 -19.31
CA ALA A 9 2.80 -23.75 -18.88
C ALA A 9 3.84 -23.83 -17.76
N TYR A 10 4.98 -23.15 -17.91
CA TYR A 10 6.03 -23.17 -16.88
C TYR A 10 5.59 -22.46 -15.58
N LEU A 11 5.14 -21.21 -15.68
CA LEU A 11 4.82 -20.37 -14.52
C LEU A 11 3.56 -20.82 -13.77
N HIS A 12 2.50 -21.17 -14.48
CA HIS A 12 1.20 -21.53 -13.89
C HIS A 12 1.02 -23.03 -13.65
N SER A 13 1.88 -23.88 -14.22
CA SER A 13 1.89 -25.30 -13.84
C SER A 13 2.84 -25.55 -12.69
N SER A 14 4.11 -25.14 -12.78
CA SER A 14 5.18 -25.77 -11.99
C SER A 14 6.01 -24.85 -11.09
N THR A 15 6.20 -23.57 -11.43
CA THR A 15 7.17 -22.73 -10.71
C THR A 15 6.54 -21.62 -9.89
N MET A 16 6.23 -20.46 -10.49
CA MET A 16 5.85 -19.24 -9.79
C MET A 16 4.67 -19.46 -8.84
N VAL A 17 3.62 -20.13 -9.31
CA VAL A 17 2.43 -20.36 -8.48
C VAL A 17 2.65 -21.35 -7.33
N LYS A 18 3.66 -22.23 -7.44
CA LYS A 18 4.01 -23.19 -6.40
C LYS A 18 4.95 -22.61 -5.35
N ALA A 19 5.56 -21.46 -5.59
CA ALA A 19 6.45 -20.81 -4.62
C ALA A 19 5.74 -20.49 -3.30
N GLY A 20 4.48 -20.03 -3.35
CA GLY A 20 3.69 -19.80 -2.14
C GLY A 20 3.36 -21.09 -1.38
N VAL A 21 2.98 -22.16 -2.11
CA VAL A 21 2.74 -23.48 -1.51
C VAL A 21 4.01 -24.05 -0.89
N TYR A 22 5.15 -23.88 -1.56
CA TYR A 22 6.47 -24.26 -1.03
C TYR A 22 6.81 -23.49 0.24
N LEU A 23 6.59 -22.18 0.28
CA LEU A 23 6.85 -21.37 1.47
C LEU A 23 5.98 -21.80 2.65
N ILE A 24 4.68 -22.03 2.43
CA ILE A 24 3.76 -22.54 3.45
C ILE A 24 4.25 -23.90 3.97
N ALA A 25 4.59 -24.82 3.07
CA ALA A 25 5.12 -26.13 3.40
C ALA A 25 6.46 -26.03 4.16
N ARG A 26 7.32 -25.09 3.80
CA ARG A 26 8.63 -24.89 4.44
C ARG A 26 8.52 -24.27 5.83
N CYS A 27 7.53 -23.40 6.05
CA CYS A 27 7.22 -22.80 7.33
C CYS A 27 6.35 -23.69 8.22
N HIS A 28 5.77 -24.78 7.68
CA HIS A 28 4.90 -25.68 8.42
C HIS A 28 5.53 -26.25 9.71
N PRO A 29 6.79 -26.72 9.74
CA PRO A 29 7.43 -27.18 10.99
C PRO A 29 7.46 -26.13 12.11
N ILE A 30 7.43 -24.84 11.76
CA ILE A 30 7.53 -23.72 12.72
C ILE A 30 6.14 -23.36 13.26
N PHE A 31 5.11 -23.34 12.40
CA PHE A 31 3.79 -22.81 12.74
C PHE A 31 2.70 -23.87 12.91
N SER A 32 2.98 -25.15 12.67
CA SER A 32 1.97 -26.23 12.73
C SER A 32 1.30 -26.39 14.09
N GLN A 33 1.91 -25.91 15.18
CA GLN A 33 1.31 -25.93 16.52
C GLN A 33 0.27 -24.82 16.73
N SER A 34 0.18 -23.83 15.83
CA SER A 34 -0.76 -22.72 15.94
C SER A 34 -2.08 -23.06 15.25
N SER A 35 -3.18 -23.07 15.99
CA SER A 35 -4.53 -23.22 15.43
C SER A 35 -4.85 -22.10 14.44
N LEU A 36 -4.46 -20.86 14.74
CA LEU A 36 -4.65 -19.72 13.84
C LEU A 36 -3.98 -19.94 12.48
N TRP A 37 -2.80 -20.57 12.44
CA TRP A 37 -2.13 -20.93 11.19
C TRP A 37 -2.93 -21.98 10.40
N LEU A 38 -3.25 -23.11 11.03
CA LEU A 38 -3.96 -24.23 10.39
C LEU A 38 -5.37 -23.84 9.92
N ASP A 39 -6.15 -23.16 10.76
CA ASP A 39 -7.51 -22.71 10.45
C ASP A 39 -7.50 -21.67 9.33
N SER A 40 -6.54 -20.73 9.36
CA SER A 40 -6.42 -19.72 8.29
C SER A 40 -6.11 -20.39 6.95
N LEU A 41 -5.16 -21.32 6.90
CA LEU A 41 -4.83 -22.04 5.67
C LEU A 41 -6.02 -22.87 5.17
N THR A 42 -6.70 -23.59 6.06
CA THR A 42 -7.84 -24.44 5.71
C THR A 42 -8.97 -23.62 5.11
N TRP A 43 -9.43 -22.58 5.80
CA TRP A 43 -10.58 -21.79 5.36
C TRP A 43 -10.26 -20.85 4.20
N PHE A 44 -9.06 -20.24 4.19
CA PHE A 44 -8.65 -19.42 3.05
C PHE A 44 -8.41 -20.28 1.80
N GLY A 45 -7.84 -21.48 1.97
CA GLY A 45 -7.72 -22.48 0.92
C GLY A 45 -9.08 -22.88 0.36
N ALA A 46 -10.03 -23.26 1.22
CA ALA A 46 -11.39 -23.63 0.83
C ALA A 46 -12.15 -22.50 0.11
N ALA A 47 -12.05 -21.25 0.59
CA ALA A 47 -12.62 -20.09 -0.08
C ALA A 47 -11.99 -19.85 -1.46
N THR A 48 -10.68 -20.09 -1.59
CA THR A 48 -9.95 -19.98 -2.86
C THR A 48 -10.35 -21.07 -3.85
N VAL A 49 -10.58 -22.30 -3.39
CA VAL A 49 -11.13 -23.40 -4.20
C VAL A 49 -12.45 -22.98 -4.84
N LEU A 50 -13.40 -22.50 -4.04
CA LEU A 50 -14.69 -22.03 -4.52
C LEU A 50 -14.58 -20.87 -5.50
N THR A 51 -13.79 -19.87 -5.14
CA THR A 51 -13.63 -18.66 -5.96
C THR A 51 -13.00 -18.99 -7.30
N GLY A 52 -11.93 -19.80 -7.32
CA GLY A 52 -11.29 -20.25 -8.54
C GLY A 52 -12.22 -21.09 -9.41
N ALA A 53 -12.88 -22.09 -8.83
CA ALA A 53 -13.79 -22.98 -9.53
C ALA A 53 -14.99 -22.22 -10.14
N TRP A 54 -15.57 -21.28 -9.39
CA TRP A 54 -16.67 -20.44 -9.87
C TRP A 54 -16.23 -19.48 -10.99
N LEU A 55 -15.08 -18.81 -10.84
CA LEU A 55 -14.56 -17.91 -11.87
C LEU A 55 -14.15 -18.66 -13.13
N ALA A 56 -13.70 -19.92 -13.01
CA ALA A 56 -13.43 -20.77 -14.17
C ALA A 56 -14.69 -20.98 -15.01
N LEU A 57 -15.84 -21.30 -14.41
CA LEU A 57 -17.11 -21.53 -15.13
C LEU A 57 -17.61 -20.31 -15.94
N GLN A 58 -17.12 -19.11 -15.64
CA GLN A 58 -17.48 -17.88 -16.34
C GLN A 58 -16.65 -17.59 -17.59
N GLN A 59 -15.51 -18.26 -17.75
CA GLN A 59 -14.60 -17.95 -18.84
C GLN A 59 -15.09 -18.54 -20.16
N CYS A 60 -14.54 -18.03 -21.26
CA CYS A 60 -14.79 -18.54 -22.61
C CYS A 60 -13.46 -18.71 -23.38
N ASP A 61 -12.34 -18.88 -22.68
CA ASP A 61 -11.01 -19.01 -23.26
C ASP A 61 -10.27 -20.16 -22.58
N LEU A 62 -9.63 -21.04 -23.36
CA LEU A 62 -8.91 -22.21 -22.87
C LEU A 62 -7.87 -21.86 -21.80
N LYS A 63 -7.01 -20.86 -22.04
CA LYS A 63 -5.97 -20.47 -21.07
C LYS A 63 -6.59 -19.87 -19.81
N LYS A 64 -7.68 -19.10 -19.94
CA LYS A 64 -8.38 -18.54 -18.77
C LYS A 64 -9.08 -19.62 -17.94
N TYR A 65 -9.72 -20.61 -18.56
CA TYR A 65 -10.24 -21.79 -17.84
C TYR A 65 -9.12 -22.45 -17.05
N LEU A 66 -7.98 -22.69 -17.70
CA LEU A 66 -6.85 -23.31 -17.04
C LEU A 66 -6.31 -22.45 -15.90
N ALA A 67 -6.18 -21.14 -16.08
CA ALA A 67 -5.71 -20.23 -15.04
C ALA A 67 -6.54 -20.28 -13.75
N TYR A 68 -7.87 -20.17 -13.85
CA TYR A 68 -8.72 -20.18 -12.65
C TYR A 68 -8.78 -21.55 -11.99
N MET A 69 -8.65 -22.63 -12.77
CA MET A 69 -8.48 -23.97 -12.19
C MET A 69 -7.12 -24.14 -11.50
N THR A 70 -6.07 -23.42 -11.92
CA THR A 70 -4.82 -23.35 -11.15
C THR A 70 -5.08 -22.66 -9.81
N VAL A 71 -5.80 -21.54 -9.78
CA VAL A 71 -6.17 -20.86 -8.51
C VAL A 71 -6.90 -21.83 -7.58
N SER A 72 -7.89 -22.55 -8.10
CA SER A 72 -8.60 -23.59 -7.33
C SER A 72 -7.65 -24.69 -6.84
N ALA A 73 -6.68 -25.12 -7.65
CA ALA A 73 -5.76 -26.20 -7.30
C ALA A 73 -4.79 -25.81 -6.20
N LEU A 74 -4.29 -24.58 -6.24
CA LEU A 74 -3.47 -24.04 -5.15
C LEU A 74 -4.30 -23.92 -3.88
N GLY A 75 -5.57 -23.51 -3.99
CA GLY A 75 -6.52 -23.53 -2.87
C GLY A 75 -6.65 -24.91 -2.23
N VAL A 76 -6.74 -25.98 -3.04
CA VAL A 76 -6.74 -27.37 -2.54
C VAL A 76 -5.44 -27.68 -1.81
N MET A 77 -4.27 -27.37 -2.40
CA MET A 77 -2.97 -27.64 -1.76
C MET A 77 -2.83 -26.91 -0.41
N VAL A 78 -3.23 -25.64 -0.36
CA VAL A 78 -3.20 -24.81 0.86
C VAL A 78 -4.17 -25.34 1.91
N MET A 79 -5.39 -25.74 1.50
CA MET A 79 -6.38 -26.35 2.38
C MET A 79 -5.88 -27.67 2.98
N LEU A 80 -5.26 -28.53 2.16
CA LEU A 80 -4.71 -29.82 2.61
C LEU A 80 -3.53 -29.64 3.57
N LEU A 81 -2.63 -28.67 3.31
CA LEU A 81 -1.58 -28.29 4.26
C LEU A 81 -2.16 -27.70 5.56
N GLY A 82 -3.26 -26.97 5.48
CA GLY A 82 -3.98 -26.42 6.63
C GLY A 82 -4.64 -27.48 7.52
N SER A 83 -4.88 -28.70 7.01
CA SER A 83 -5.46 -29.78 7.82
C SER A 83 -4.59 -30.16 9.02
N GLY A 84 -3.28 -29.85 8.99
CA GLY A 84 -2.33 -30.18 10.06
C GLY A 84 -2.07 -31.68 10.24
N THR A 85 -2.68 -32.52 9.40
CA THR A 85 -2.53 -33.98 9.47
C THR A 85 -1.40 -34.46 8.57
N SER A 86 -0.74 -35.53 8.99
CA SER A 86 0.28 -36.21 8.18
C SER A 86 -0.28 -36.64 6.81
N PHE A 87 -1.50 -37.18 6.81
CA PHE A 87 -2.18 -37.60 5.60
C PHE A 87 -2.49 -36.42 4.67
N GLY A 88 -2.94 -35.29 5.20
CA GLY A 88 -3.21 -34.09 4.42
C GLY A 88 -1.96 -33.49 3.78
N ILE A 89 -0.81 -33.50 4.47
CA ILE A 89 0.47 -33.06 3.90
C ILE A 89 0.87 -33.95 2.72
N GLN A 90 0.73 -35.27 2.86
CA GLN A 90 1.01 -36.21 1.77
C GLN A 90 0.07 -36.02 0.58
N ALA A 91 -1.23 -35.85 0.85
CA ALA A 91 -2.24 -35.55 -0.15
C ALA A 91 -1.91 -34.26 -0.90
N ALA A 92 -1.47 -33.21 -0.18
CA ALA A 92 -1.05 -31.94 -0.78
C ALA A 92 0.13 -32.12 -1.74
N MET A 93 1.16 -32.88 -1.35
CA MET A 93 2.35 -33.13 -2.19
C MET A 93 2.02 -34.01 -3.40
N LEU A 94 1.17 -35.02 -3.23
CA LEU A 94 0.70 -35.86 -4.32
C LEU A 94 -0.12 -35.04 -5.33
N PHE A 95 -1.05 -34.22 -4.83
CA PHE A 95 -1.88 -33.34 -5.66
C PHE A 95 -1.03 -32.27 -6.37
N LEU A 96 0.01 -31.75 -5.72
CA LEU A 96 0.99 -30.83 -6.30
C LEU A 96 1.69 -31.43 -7.51
N LEU A 97 2.13 -32.70 -7.40
CA LEU A 97 2.76 -33.43 -8.50
C LEU A 97 1.76 -33.72 -9.62
N ALA A 98 0.59 -34.26 -9.30
CA ALA A 98 -0.47 -34.52 -10.29
C ALA A 98 -0.83 -33.25 -11.07
N HIS A 99 -1.04 -32.14 -10.36
CA HIS A 99 -1.31 -30.84 -10.95
C HIS A 99 -0.20 -30.37 -11.88
N ALA A 100 1.07 -30.53 -11.50
CA ALA A 100 2.20 -30.16 -12.37
C ALA A 100 2.14 -30.84 -13.74
N LEU A 101 1.79 -32.13 -13.75
CA LEU A 101 1.80 -32.97 -14.95
C LEU A 101 0.62 -32.65 -15.86
N TYR A 102 -0.62 -32.81 -15.37
CA TYR A 102 -1.79 -32.59 -16.23
C TYR A 102 -1.88 -31.12 -16.65
N LYS A 103 -1.51 -30.17 -15.79
CA LYS A 103 -1.66 -28.75 -16.10
C LYS A 103 -0.63 -28.26 -17.10
N GLY A 104 0.61 -28.73 -16.98
CA GLY A 104 1.65 -28.44 -17.96
C GLY A 104 1.26 -28.95 -19.34
N CYS A 105 0.77 -30.19 -19.41
CA CYS A 105 0.23 -30.76 -20.65
C CYS A 105 -0.92 -29.91 -21.22
N LEU A 106 -1.94 -29.58 -20.42
CA LEU A 106 -3.11 -28.82 -20.89
C LEU A 106 -2.77 -27.42 -21.38
N PHE A 107 -1.80 -26.71 -20.75
CA PHE A 107 -1.36 -25.41 -21.26
C PHE A 107 -0.58 -25.53 -22.58
N MET A 108 0.23 -26.57 -22.74
CA MET A 108 0.92 -26.86 -24.01
C MET A 108 -0.09 -27.21 -25.11
N VAL A 109 -1.06 -28.07 -24.82
CA VAL A 109 -2.18 -28.39 -25.73
C VAL A 109 -2.96 -27.14 -26.12
N ALA A 110 -3.32 -26.28 -25.16
CA ALA A 110 -4.01 -25.02 -25.46
C ALA A 110 -3.17 -24.10 -26.35
N GLY A 111 -1.84 -24.11 -26.20
CA GLY A 111 -0.92 -23.40 -27.09
C GLY A 111 -0.83 -23.98 -28.49
N ILE A 112 -0.83 -25.31 -28.61
CA ILE A 112 -0.85 -26.02 -29.90
C ILE A 112 -2.15 -25.73 -30.65
N VAL A 113 -3.30 -25.84 -29.98
CA VAL A 113 -4.62 -25.54 -30.58
C VAL A 113 -4.70 -24.09 -31.02
N ASP A 114 -4.23 -23.16 -30.20
CA ASP A 114 -4.19 -21.73 -30.54
C ASP A 114 -3.30 -21.44 -31.76
N HIS A 115 -2.12 -22.09 -31.84
CA HIS A 115 -1.24 -21.96 -33.00
C HIS A 115 -1.88 -22.53 -34.27
N ALA A 116 -2.57 -23.66 -34.18
CA ALA A 116 -3.14 -24.35 -35.34
C ALA A 116 -4.48 -23.77 -35.82
N THR A 117 -5.23 -23.10 -34.95
CA THR A 117 -6.61 -22.62 -35.25
C THR A 117 -6.81 -21.12 -35.11
N HIS A 118 -5.87 -20.42 -34.46
CA HIS A 118 -6.02 -19.02 -34.03
C HIS A 118 -7.29 -18.76 -33.19
N CYS A 119 -7.89 -19.81 -32.64
CA CYS A 119 -9.08 -19.74 -31.80
C CYS A 119 -8.80 -20.41 -30.46
N ARG A 120 -9.19 -19.72 -29.38
CA ARG A 120 -9.06 -20.22 -28.00
C ARG A 120 -10.40 -20.44 -27.32
N ASN A 121 -11.51 -20.16 -27.98
CA ASN A 121 -12.82 -20.30 -27.40
C ASN A 121 -13.31 -21.75 -27.57
N PRO A 122 -13.49 -22.51 -26.48
CA PRO A 122 -13.95 -23.89 -26.62
C PRO A 122 -15.33 -23.99 -27.25
N GLU A 123 -16.19 -22.98 -27.14
CA GLU A 123 -17.51 -22.96 -27.82
C GLU A 123 -17.43 -22.86 -29.34
N GLU A 124 -16.34 -22.37 -29.89
CA GLU A 124 -16.14 -22.23 -31.34
C GLU A 124 -15.32 -23.37 -31.93
N LEU A 125 -14.70 -24.20 -31.09
CA LEU A 125 -13.87 -25.34 -31.48
C LEU A 125 -14.66 -26.66 -31.45
N GLY A 126 -14.49 -27.48 -32.47
CA GLY A 126 -15.05 -28.84 -32.54
C GLY A 126 -14.37 -29.72 -33.58
N GLY A 127 -14.35 -31.03 -33.33
CA GLY A 127 -13.89 -32.03 -34.29
C GLY A 127 -12.37 -32.05 -34.58
N LEU A 128 -11.53 -31.39 -33.78
CA LEU A 128 -10.08 -31.30 -34.01
C LEU A 128 -9.36 -32.66 -34.01
N MET A 129 -9.92 -33.70 -33.37
CA MET A 129 -9.28 -35.03 -33.30
C MET A 129 -8.96 -35.62 -34.68
N ARG A 130 -9.73 -35.28 -35.72
CA ARG A 130 -9.48 -35.76 -37.09
C ARG A 130 -8.24 -35.15 -37.74
N LYS A 131 -7.83 -33.95 -37.29
CA LYS A 131 -6.72 -33.18 -37.84
C LYS A 131 -5.48 -33.22 -36.94
N MET A 132 -5.70 -33.34 -35.62
CA MET A 132 -4.68 -33.27 -34.58
C MET A 132 -4.80 -34.45 -33.59
N PRO A 133 -4.67 -35.71 -34.04
CA PRO A 133 -4.90 -36.89 -33.21
C PRO A 133 -3.93 -37.02 -32.03
N TRP A 134 -2.66 -36.59 -32.17
CA TRP A 134 -1.66 -36.68 -31.11
C TRP A 134 -1.85 -35.60 -30.05
N THR A 135 -2.23 -34.39 -30.49
CA THR A 135 -2.68 -33.34 -29.58
C THR A 135 -3.92 -33.78 -28.81
N ALA A 136 -4.90 -34.39 -29.49
CA ALA A 136 -6.13 -34.89 -28.86
C ALA A 136 -5.84 -36.00 -27.84
N ALA A 137 -4.96 -36.95 -28.16
CA ALA A 137 -4.55 -38.00 -27.23
C ALA A 137 -3.92 -37.42 -25.96
N SER A 138 -2.99 -36.47 -26.11
CA SER A 138 -2.35 -35.78 -24.97
C SER A 138 -3.39 -35.01 -24.13
N ALA A 139 -4.32 -34.32 -24.80
CA ALA A 139 -5.41 -33.60 -24.15
C ALA A 139 -6.32 -34.53 -23.34
N PHE A 140 -6.71 -35.68 -23.91
CA PHE A 140 -7.59 -36.65 -23.26
C PHE A 140 -6.93 -37.30 -22.04
N LEU A 141 -5.67 -37.72 -22.15
CA LEU A 141 -4.91 -38.26 -21.02
C LEU A 141 -4.81 -37.24 -19.87
N ALA A 142 -4.49 -35.98 -20.20
CA ALA A 142 -4.42 -34.92 -19.20
C ALA A 142 -5.80 -34.55 -18.63
N ALA A 143 -6.86 -34.61 -19.44
CA ALA A 143 -8.24 -34.39 -19.00
C ALA A 143 -8.70 -35.45 -18.00
N LEU A 144 -8.41 -36.73 -18.28
CA LEU A 144 -8.73 -37.85 -17.40
C LEU A 144 -7.98 -37.73 -16.07
N SER A 145 -6.70 -37.35 -16.12
CA SER A 145 -5.92 -37.05 -14.92
C SER A 145 -6.51 -35.87 -14.13
N MET A 146 -6.85 -34.76 -14.80
CA MET A 146 -7.46 -33.59 -14.15
C MET A 146 -8.84 -33.88 -13.52
N ALA A 147 -9.68 -34.69 -14.17
CA ALA A 147 -10.97 -35.13 -13.63
C ALA A 147 -10.82 -36.15 -12.47
N GLY A 148 -9.60 -36.67 -12.27
CA GLY A 148 -9.30 -37.72 -11.33
C GLY A 148 -10.00 -39.02 -11.70
N PHE A 149 -9.82 -39.48 -12.93
CA PHE A 149 -10.33 -40.76 -13.43
C PHE A 149 -9.28 -41.87 -13.26
N PHE A 150 -9.69 -43.10 -12.95
CA PHE A 150 -8.79 -44.25 -12.82
C PHE A 150 -8.20 -44.66 -14.19
N PRO A 151 -6.90 -45.02 -14.33
CA PRO A 151 -5.86 -45.18 -13.31
C PRO A 151 -4.81 -44.05 -13.32
N PHE A 152 -5.20 -42.78 -13.36
CA PHE A 152 -4.24 -41.66 -13.44
C PHE A 152 -3.78 -41.18 -12.07
N LEU A 153 -2.60 -40.53 -12.00
CA LEU A 153 -2.10 -39.94 -10.74
C LEU A 153 -3.08 -38.93 -10.12
N GLY A 154 -3.82 -38.20 -10.96
CA GLY A 154 -4.85 -37.27 -10.49
C GLY A 154 -6.05 -37.96 -9.81
N PHE A 155 -6.32 -39.24 -10.09
CA PHE A 155 -7.32 -40.02 -9.33
C PHE A 155 -6.87 -40.21 -7.90
N ILE A 156 -5.63 -40.68 -7.70
CA ILE A 156 -5.06 -40.88 -6.35
C ILE A 156 -5.03 -39.55 -5.59
N GLY A 157 -4.59 -38.46 -6.23
CA GLY A 157 -4.58 -37.13 -5.61
C GLY A 157 -5.97 -36.64 -5.20
N LYS A 158 -7.01 -36.90 -6.01
CA LYS A 158 -8.40 -36.52 -5.69
C LYS A 158 -8.98 -37.39 -4.57
N GLU A 159 -8.74 -38.71 -4.59
CA GLU A 159 -9.21 -39.58 -3.51
C GLU A 159 -8.58 -39.21 -2.18
N TRP A 160 -7.27 -38.95 -2.16
CA TRP A 160 -6.57 -38.53 -0.95
C TRP A 160 -7.02 -37.15 -0.46
N MET A 161 -7.36 -36.24 -1.37
CA MET A 161 -7.99 -34.97 -1.01
C MET A 161 -9.35 -35.20 -0.31
N LEU A 162 -10.23 -36.02 -0.90
CA LEU A 162 -11.55 -36.32 -0.33
C LEU A 162 -11.43 -37.06 1.00
N GLU A 163 -10.48 -37.98 1.11
CA GLU A 163 -10.19 -38.73 2.33
C GLU A 163 -9.66 -37.83 3.45
N THR A 164 -8.76 -36.90 3.15
CA THR A 164 -8.26 -35.92 4.14
C THR A 164 -9.41 -35.12 4.72
N VAL A 165 -10.30 -34.66 3.85
CA VAL A 165 -11.44 -33.85 4.26
C VAL A 165 -12.50 -34.68 4.98
N LEU A 166 -12.68 -35.95 4.61
CA LEU A 166 -13.57 -36.87 5.32
C LEU A 166 -13.10 -37.09 6.77
N HIS A 167 -11.78 -37.29 6.97
CA HIS A 167 -11.18 -37.45 8.30
C HIS A 167 -11.20 -36.18 9.14
N SER A 168 -11.40 -34.99 8.54
CA SER A 168 -11.57 -33.75 9.29
C SER A 168 -12.93 -33.64 10.00
N GLU A 169 -13.86 -34.57 9.73
CA GLU A 169 -15.26 -34.58 10.21
C GLU A 169 -16.07 -33.31 9.87
N ASN A 170 -15.51 -32.41 9.06
CA ASN A 170 -16.14 -31.16 8.67
C ASN A 170 -16.97 -31.37 7.39
N ARG A 171 -18.28 -31.50 7.57
CA ARG A 171 -19.24 -31.70 6.47
C ARG A 171 -19.18 -30.59 5.42
N VAL A 172 -18.88 -29.35 5.81
CA VAL A 172 -18.78 -28.23 4.87
C VAL A 172 -17.60 -28.45 3.94
N LEU A 173 -16.41 -28.71 4.49
CA LEU A 173 -15.22 -28.99 3.68
C LEU A 173 -15.46 -30.21 2.76
N LEU A 174 -16.14 -31.25 3.23
CA LEU A 174 -16.43 -32.44 2.41
C LEU A 174 -17.30 -32.10 1.21
N MET A 175 -18.39 -31.34 1.42
CA MET A 175 -19.23 -30.86 0.32
C MET A 175 -18.43 -30.00 -0.66
N LEU A 176 -17.54 -29.14 -0.15
CA LEU A 176 -16.65 -28.33 -0.97
C LEU A 176 -15.67 -29.18 -1.79
N GLY A 177 -15.11 -30.24 -1.21
CA GLY A 177 -14.22 -31.17 -1.90
C GLY A 177 -14.91 -31.91 -3.04
N VAL A 178 -16.14 -32.41 -2.80
CA VAL A 178 -16.96 -33.07 -3.84
C VAL A 178 -17.35 -32.07 -4.94
N PHE A 179 -17.78 -30.87 -4.55
CA PHE A 179 -18.13 -29.81 -5.50
C PHE A 179 -16.94 -29.36 -6.34
N ALA A 180 -15.77 -29.19 -5.73
CA ALA A 180 -14.53 -28.93 -6.44
C ALA A 180 -14.24 -30.06 -7.44
N GLY A 181 -14.24 -31.32 -7.00
CA GLY A 181 -14.06 -32.48 -7.88
C GLY A 181 -15.01 -32.48 -9.08
N ALA A 182 -16.28 -32.11 -8.88
CA ALA A 182 -17.26 -31.98 -9.95
C ALA A 182 -16.92 -30.86 -10.94
N ILE A 183 -16.48 -29.68 -10.47
CA ILE A 183 -16.04 -28.61 -11.36
C ILE A 183 -14.75 -29.00 -12.12
N TYR A 184 -13.81 -29.70 -11.48
CA TYR A 184 -12.61 -30.22 -12.15
C TYR A 184 -12.99 -31.15 -13.30
N ALA A 185 -13.89 -32.09 -13.07
CA ALA A 185 -14.39 -32.99 -14.12
C ALA A 185 -15.13 -32.22 -15.23
N ALA A 186 -16.00 -31.27 -14.88
CA ALA A 186 -16.71 -30.45 -15.86
C ALA A 186 -15.76 -29.63 -16.75
N ILE A 187 -14.77 -28.94 -16.14
CA ILE A 187 -13.79 -28.13 -16.88
C ILE A 187 -12.81 -29.00 -17.66
N ALA A 188 -12.44 -30.19 -17.17
CA ALA A 188 -11.63 -31.14 -17.93
C ALA A 188 -12.33 -31.52 -19.25
N ILE A 189 -13.63 -31.82 -19.20
CA ILE A 189 -14.40 -32.08 -20.41
C ILE A 189 -14.47 -30.82 -21.29
N TRP A 190 -14.75 -29.67 -20.69
CA TRP A 190 -14.98 -28.43 -21.44
C TRP A 190 -13.74 -27.89 -22.14
N ALA A 191 -12.59 -27.93 -21.48
CA ALA A 191 -11.34 -27.36 -21.99
C ALA A 191 -10.53 -28.37 -22.81
N ALA A 192 -10.63 -29.67 -22.54
CA ALA A 192 -9.73 -30.66 -23.14
C ALA A 192 -10.41 -31.75 -23.96
N VAL A 193 -11.73 -31.97 -23.80
CA VAL A 193 -12.47 -32.97 -24.61
C VAL A 193 -13.29 -32.29 -25.69
N LYS A 194 -14.08 -31.28 -25.31
CA LYS A 194 -15.03 -30.59 -26.18
C LYS A 194 -14.39 -30.02 -27.46
N PRO A 195 -13.20 -29.38 -27.45
CA PRO A 195 -12.59 -28.86 -28.68
C PRO A 195 -12.28 -29.93 -29.74
N PHE A 196 -12.07 -31.19 -29.32
CA PHE A 196 -11.61 -32.27 -30.19
C PHE A 196 -12.72 -33.18 -30.71
N VAL A 197 -13.86 -33.23 -30.02
CA VAL A 197 -14.99 -34.11 -30.34
C VAL A 197 -16.07 -33.34 -31.13
N GLY A 198 -16.94 -34.05 -31.83
CA GLY A 198 -18.09 -33.48 -32.56
C GLY A 198 -17.81 -33.22 -34.04
N LYS A 199 -18.65 -32.38 -34.65
CA LYS A 199 -18.47 -31.95 -36.05
C LYS A 199 -17.30 -30.96 -36.13
N LEU A 200 -16.57 -31.01 -37.25
CA LEU A 200 -15.48 -30.08 -37.51
C LEU A 200 -16.03 -28.65 -37.60
N SER A 201 -15.55 -27.76 -36.73
CA SER A 201 -15.91 -26.34 -36.75
C SER A 201 -15.20 -25.61 -37.89
N SER A 202 -15.77 -24.50 -38.38
CA SER A 202 -15.10 -23.63 -39.36
C SER A 202 -13.74 -23.12 -38.85
N ALA A 203 -13.64 -22.80 -37.55
CA ALA A 203 -12.38 -22.43 -36.90
C ALA A 203 -11.30 -23.55 -36.94
N ALA A 204 -11.69 -24.80 -37.22
CA ALA A 204 -10.80 -25.96 -37.23
C ALA A 204 -10.47 -26.45 -38.66
N GLU A 205 -10.94 -25.76 -39.70
CA GLU A 205 -10.80 -26.22 -41.08
C GLU A 205 -9.34 -26.27 -41.54
N HIS A 206 -8.56 -25.25 -41.19
CA HIS A 206 -7.12 -25.13 -41.45
C HIS A 206 -6.23 -25.72 -40.33
N ALA A 207 -6.83 -26.41 -39.35
CA ALA A 207 -6.08 -27.04 -38.28
C ALA A 207 -5.12 -28.10 -38.83
N HIS A 208 -3.90 -28.09 -38.32
CA HIS A 208 -2.85 -29.04 -38.64
C HIS A 208 -2.17 -29.49 -37.35
N GLU A 209 -1.64 -30.71 -37.35
CA GLU A 209 -0.91 -31.24 -36.21
C GLU A 209 0.38 -30.44 -35.98
N ALA A 210 0.75 -30.28 -34.70
CA ALA A 210 1.97 -29.59 -34.34
C ALA A 210 3.22 -30.43 -34.67
N PRO A 211 4.38 -29.79 -34.93
CA PRO A 211 5.63 -30.53 -35.15
C PRO A 211 6.00 -31.35 -33.89
N PRO A 212 6.73 -32.47 -34.04
CA PRO A 212 7.07 -33.36 -32.93
C PRO A 212 7.75 -32.67 -31.74
N SER A 213 8.57 -31.65 -32.00
CA SER A 213 9.26 -30.87 -30.96
C SER A 213 8.28 -30.13 -30.03
N MET A 214 7.15 -29.67 -30.55
CA MET A 214 6.11 -28.98 -29.76
C MET A 214 5.21 -29.99 -29.03
N LEU A 215 4.95 -31.15 -29.63
CA LEU A 215 4.16 -32.23 -29.03
C LEU A 215 4.88 -32.96 -27.90
N PHE A 216 6.20 -33.10 -28.00
CA PHE A 216 7.01 -33.90 -27.09
C PHE A 216 6.75 -33.57 -25.62
N GLY A 217 6.77 -32.27 -25.26
CA GLY A 217 6.52 -31.84 -23.89
C GLY A 217 5.12 -32.21 -23.38
N ALA A 218 4.09 -32.01 -24.20
CA ALA A 218 2.71 -32.35 -23.83
C ALA A 218 2.54 -33.86 -23.67
N GLY A 219 3.08 -34.64 -24.61
CA GLY A 219 3.02 -36.10 -24.60
C GLY A 219 3.74 -36.71 -23.39
N VAL A 220 4.96 -36.26 -23.10
CA VAL A 220 5.73 -36.74 -21.93
C VAL A 220 4.98 -36.49 -20.63
N LEU A 221 4.43 -35.29 -20.42
CA LEU A 221 3.69 -34.96 -19.20
C LEU A 221 2.40 -35.77 -19.06
N ALA A 222 1.67 -35.97 -20.16
CA ALA A 222 0.47 -36.81 -20.18
C ALA A 222 0.80 -38.27 -19.83
N CYS A 223 1.84 -38.84 -20.46
CA CYS A 223 2.29 -40.20 -20.21
C CYS A 223 2.80 -40.39 -18.78
N LEU A 224 3.58 -39.45 -18.23
CA LEU A 224 4.04 -39.51 -16.84
C LEU A 224 2.88 -39.51 -15.85
N GLY A 225 1.82 -38.73 -16.11
CA GLY A 225 0.61 -38.73 -15.29
C GLY A 225 -0.11 -40.08 -15.26
N LEU A 226 -0.06 -40.85 -16.36
CA LEU A 226 -0.60 -42.20 -16.44
C LEU A 226 0.35 -43.22 -15.79
N ILE A 227 1.65 -43.17 -16.10
CA ILE A 227 2.68 -44.08 -15.57
C ILE A 227 2.74 -44.02 -14.04
N PHE A 228 2.75 -42.81 -13.46
CA PHE A 228 2.72 -42.65 -12.00
C PHE A 228 1.38 -43.03 -11.38
N GLY A 229 0.29 -43.01 -12.15
CA GLY A 229 -0.99 -43.54 -11.71
C GLY A 229 -0.97 -45.07 -11.65
N ILE A 230 -0.56 -45.74 -12.73
CA ILE A 230 -0.49 -47.21 -12.80
C ILE A 230 0.54 -47.77 -11.82
N SER A 231 1.69 -47.10 -11.69
CA SER A 231 2.78 -47.50 -10.79
C SER A 231 3.14 -46.37 -9.82
N PRO A 232 2.35 -46.16 -8.74
CA PRO A 232 2.59 -45.09 -7.79
C PRO A 232 3.93 -45.22 -7.06
N SER A 233 4.48 -46.44 -6.97
CA SER A 233 5.79 -46.72 -6.39
C SER A 233 6.93 -45.90 -7.01
N LEU A 234 6.80 -45.49 -8.28
CA LEU A 234 7.81 -44.67 -8.98
C LEU A 234 7.87 -43.24 -8.42
N CYS A 235 6.74 -42.67 -8.02
CA CYS A 235 6.68 -41.31 -7.49
C CYS A 235 6.68 -41.26 -5.95
N LYS A 236 6.37 -42.39 -5.30
CA LYS A 236 6.33 -42.52 -3.83
C LYS A 236 7.57 -41.96 -3.12
N PRO A 237 8.83 -42.28 -3.51
CA PRO A 237 10.02 -41.76 -2.82
C PRO A 237 10.10 -40.24 -2.82
N LEU A 238 9.68 -39.61 -3.92
CA LEU A 238 9.68 -38.16 -4.08
C LEU A 238 8.65 -37.51 -3.16
N VAL A 239 7.41 -38.04 -3.16
CA VAL A 239 6.33 -37.49 -2.33
C VAL A 239 6.60 -37.75 -0.85
N SER A 240 7.13 -38.93 -0.49
CA SER A 240 7.46 -39.26 0.90
C SER A 240 8.60 -38.40 1.43
N ALA A 241 9.66 -38.19 0.65
CA ALA A 241 10.76 -37.32 1.06
C ALA A 241 10.29 -35.87 1.30
N ALA A 242 9.42 -35.37 0.42
CA ALA A 242 8.81 -34.04 0.60
C ALA A 242 7.96 -33.97 1.87
N ALA A 243 7.09 -34.96 2.11
CA ALA A 243 6.24 -35.00 3.29
C ALA A 243 7.05 -35.10 4.60
N SER A 244 8.04 -35.99 4.67
CA SER A 244 8.94 -36.13 5.83
C SER A 244 9.67 -34.81 6.15
N ALA A 245 10.15 -34.10 5.11
CA ALA A 245 10.81 -32.82 5.29
C ALA A 245 9.88 -31.70 5.82
N ILE A 246 8.59 -31.73 5.45
CA ILE A 246 7.57 -30.78 5.93
C ILE A 246 7.14 -31.09 7.36
N MET A 247 7.14 -32.38 7.73
CA MET A 247 6.79 -32.82 9.08
C MET A 247 7.95 -32.75 10.07
N ALA A 248 9.18 -32.54 9.59
CA ALA A 248 10.42 -32.65 10.37
C ALA A 248 10.58 -34.02 11.05
N GLU A 249 10.16 -35.09 10.36
CA GLU A 249 10.26 -36.47 10.84
C GLU A 249 11.20 -37.31 9.95
N THR A 250 11.83 -38.34 10.53
CA THR A 250 12.86 -39.16 9.84
C THR A 250 12.31 -40.08 8.77
N SER A 251 11.11 -40.63 8.95
CA SER A 251 10.43 -41.44 7.94
C SER A 251 8.97 -41.61 8.31
N TYR A 252 8.06 -41.22 7.41
CA TYR A 252 6.64 -41.47 7.58
C TYR A 252 6.15 -42.59 6.65
N PRO A 253 5.47 -43.63 7.15
CA PRO A 253 4.97 -44.70 6.32
C PRO A 253 3.87 -44.19 5.37
N MET A 254 4.22 -44.04 4.09
CA MET A 254 3.26 -43.74 3.03
C MET A 254 2.80 -45.04 2.35
N LYS A 255 1.54 -45.42 2.54
CA LYS A 255 0.90 -46.50 1.75
C LYS A 255 0.27 -45.90 0.50
N LEU A 256 1.09 -45.68 -0.53
CA LEU A 256 0.61 -45.20 -1.82
C LEU A 256 0.12 -46.39 -2.66
N VAL A 257 -1.18 -46.66 -2.63
CA VAL A 257 -1.84 -47.69 -3.43
C VAL A 257 -2.72 -47.00 -4.48
N LEU A 258 -2.72 -47.51 -5.71
CA LEU A 258 -3.53 -46.97 -6.81
C LEU A 258 -5.02 -47.03 -6.49
N TRP A 259 -5.48 -48.13 -5.90
CA TRP A 259 -6.89 -48.37 -5.62
C TRP A 259 -7.07 -49.14 -4.32
N HIS A 260 -7.91 -48.61 -3.44
CA HIS A 260 -8.20 -49.17 -2.12
C HIS A 260 -9.47 -50.07 -2.11
N GLY A 261 -10.01 -50.40 -3.30
CA GLY A 261 -11.25 -51.17 -3.46
C GLY A 261 -12.52 -50.32 -3.47
N PHE A 262 -13.68 -50.98 -3.39
CA PHE A 262 -14.98 -50.31 -3.30
C PHE A 262 -15.21 -49.79 -1.88
N ASN A 263 -14.83 -48.53 -1.64
CA ASN A 263 -15.02 -47.84 -0.38
C ASN A 263 -15.88 -46.57 -0.54
N PHE A 264 -16.23 -45.92 0.57
CA PHE A 264 -17.05 -44.71 0.56
C PHE A 264 -16.42 -43.56 -0.25
N ILE A 265 -15.09 -43.38 -0.14
CA ILE A 265 -14.33 -42.35 -0.86
C ILE A 265 -14.39 -42.57 -2.38
N PHE A 266 -14.33 -43.82 -2.84
CA PHE A 266 -14.48 -44.20 -4.24
C PHE A 266 -15.86 -43.79 -4.78
N PHE A 267 -16.93 -44.04 -4.02
CA PHE A 267 -18.29 -43.61 -4.41
C PHE A 267 -18.44 -42.08 -4.41
N LEU A 268 -17.79 -41.36 -3.48
CA LEU A 268 -17.72 -39.89 -3.52
C LEU A 268 -16.92 -39.37 -4.72
N SER A 269 -15.83 -40.03 -5.07
CA SER A 269 -15.01 -39.72 -6.25
C SER A 269 -15.80 -39.91 -7.54
N LEU A 270 -16.59 -40.99 -7.63
CA LEU A 270 -17.47 -41.30 -8.75
C LEU A 270 -18.65 -40.32 -8.82
N SER A 271 -19.25 -39.96 -7.69
CA SER A 271 -20.34 -38.98 -7.65
C SER A 271 -19.87 -37.59 -8.07
N ALA A 272 -18.65 -37.18 -7.68
CA ALA A 272 -18.03 -35.94 -8.14
C ALA A 272 -17.87 -35.94 -9.68
N ILE A 273 -17.37 -37.02 -10.28
CA ILE A 273 -17.25 -37.13 -11.75
C ILE A 273 -18.64 -37.09 -12.40
N GLY A 274 -19.61 -37.83 -11.86
CA GLY A 274 -20.99 -37.84 -12.37
C GLY A 274 -21.64 -36.46 -12.33
N LEU A 275 -21.50 -35.73 -11.22
CA LEU A 275 -21.94 -34.34 -11.08
C LEU A 275 -21.25 -33.42 -12.08
N GLY A 276 -19.94 -33.61 -12.31
CA GLY A 276 -19.19 -32.85 -13.32
C GLY A 276 -19.70 -33.08 -14.74
N CYS A 277 -20.03 -34.32 -15.10
CA CYS A 277 -20.68 -34.64 -16.37
C CYS A 277 -22.05 -33.96 -16.49
N VAL A 278 -22.87 -33.96 -15.42
CA VAL A 278 -24.17 -33.27 -15.40
C VAL A 278 -23.99 -31.76 -15.58
N ILE A 279 -23.04 -31.14 -14.88
CA ILE A 279 -22.71 -29.71 -15.02
C ILE A 279 -22.34 -29.38 -16.47
N TYR A 280 -21.51 -30.22 -17.10
CA TYR A 280 -21.13 -30.04 -18.50
C TYR A 280 -22.30 -30.21 -19.48
N LEU A 281 -23.16 -31.23 -19.28
CA LEU A 281 -24.35 -31.43 -20.12
C LEU A 281 -25.34 -30.27 -20.00
N LYS A 282 -25.45 -29.68 -18.80
CA LYS A 282 -26.30 -28.52 -18.53
C LYS A 282 -25.55 -27.18 -18.61
N ARG A 283 -24.36 -27.14 -19.25
CA ARG A 283 -23.47 -25.95 -19.29
C ARG A 283 -24.16 -24.65 -19.72
N GLY A 284 -25.09 -24.72 -20.68
CA GLY A 284 -25.82 -23.54 -21.15
C GLY A 284 -26.73 -22.93 -20.08
N LEU A 285 -27.32 -23.75 -19.21
CA LEU A 285 -28.09 -23.28 -18.05
C LEU A 285 -27.18 -22.73 -16.96
N VAL A 286 -26.07 -23.43 -16.68
CA VAL A 286 -25.07 -23.02 -15.68
C VAL A 286 -24.50 -21.64 -16.02
N GLN A 287 -24.05 -21.42 -17.26
CA GLN A 287 -23.54 -20.11 -17.67
C GLN A 287 -24.61 -19.00 -17.60
N LYS A 288 -25.86 -19.31 -17.99
CA LYS A 288 -26.97 -18.34 -17.86
C LYS A 288 -27.25 -17.98 -16.40
N ALA A 289 -27.25 -18.97 -15.49
CA ALA A 289 -27.46 -18.75 -14.07
C ALA A 289 -26.33 -17.90 -13.46
N ILE A 290 -25.07 -18.23 -13.76
CA ILE A 290 -23.93 -17.49 -13.25
C ILE A 290 -23.91 -16.04 -13.75
N ARG A 291 -24.24 -15.82 -15.04
CA ARG A 291 -24.37 -14.47 -15.61
C ARG A 291 -25.45 -13.64 -14.93
N LYS A 292 -26.57 -14.25 -14.50
CA LYS A 292 -27.62 -13.57 -13.73
C LYS A 292 -27.19 -13.23 -12.31
N ILE A 293 -26.48 -14.14 -11.65
CA ILE A 293 -26.06 -13.96 -10.24
C ILE A 293 -25.13 -12.75 -10.11
N GLY A 294 -24.27 -12.48 -11.11
CA GLY A 294 -23.56 -11.20 -11.29
C GLY A 294 -22.65 -10.72 -10.13
N PHE A 295 -22.67 -11.41 -8.98
CA PHE A 295 -22.11 -10.97 -7.71
C PHE A 295 -20.63 -10.67 -7.81
N LEU A 296 -19.85 -11.57 -8.42
CA LEU A 296 -18.41 -11.38 -8.62
C LEU A 296 -18.06 -10.39 -9.74
N LYS A 297 -19.00 -10.00 -10.60
CA LYS A 297 -18.77 -8.86 -11.52
C LYS A 297 -18.83 -7.53 -10.76
N ILE A 298 -19.53 -7.51 -9.62
CA ILE A 298 -19.71 -6.33 -8.77
C ILE A 298 -18.71 -6.30 -7.60
N TRP A 299 -18.36 -7.47 -7.04
CA TRP A 299 -17.54 -7.66 -5.85
C TRP A 299 -16.41 -8.68 -6.03
N GLY A 300 -15.96 -8.92 -7.26
CA GLY A 300 -14.88 -9.87 -7.54
C GLY A 300 -13.49 -9.36 -7.11
N PRO A 301 -12.50 -10.27 -6.95
CA PRO A 301 -11.15 -9.90 -6.52
C PRO A 301 -10.49 -8.83 -7.40
N GLU A 302 -10.70 -8.91 -8.71
CA GLU A 302 -10.17 -7.94 -9.68
C GLU A 302 -10.76 -6.54 -9.46
N LYS A 303 -12.08 -6.44 -9.27
CA LYS A 303 -12.73 -5.15 -9.04
C LYS A 303 -12.38 -4.58 -7.66
N GLY A 304 -12.26 -5.43 -6.63
CA GLY A 304 -11.78 -5.01 -5.32
C GLY A 304 -10.36 -4.41 -5.39
N TYR A 305 -9.47 -5.01 -6.18
CA TYR A 305 -8.14 -4.46 -6.43
C TYR A 305 -8.18 -3.07 -7.08
N PHE A 306 -8.95 -2.90 -8.17
CA PHE A 306 -9.06 -1.60 -8.84
C PHE A 306 -9.72 -0.54 -7.95
N GLN A 307 -10.75 -0.89 -7.18
CA GLN A 307 -11.39 0.02 -6.22
C GLN A 307 -10.43 0.46 -5.11
N LEU A 308 -9.58 -0.46 -4.61
CA LEU A 308 -8.56 -0.11 -3.62
C LEU A 308 -7.52 0.85 -4.22
N LEU A 309 -7.07 0.59 -5.44
CA LEU A 309 -6.10 1.43 -6.14
C LEU A 309 -6.67 2.83 -6.43
N GLU A 310 -7.90 2.92 -6.94
CA GLU A 310 -8.61 4.19 -7.13
C GLU A 310 -8.83 4.91 -5.79
N GLY A 311 -9.20 4.17 -4.74
CA GLY A 311 -9.31 4.69 -3.38
C GLY A 311 -8.02 5.32 -2.90
N LEU A 312 -6.88 4.63 -3.07
CA LEU A 312 -5.56 5.13 -2.70
C LEU A 312 -5.20 6.41 -3.46
N LEU A 313 -5.42 6.42 -4.78
CA LEU A 313 -5.14 7.61 -5.61
C LEU A 313 -6.04 8.79 -5.24
N SER A 314 -7.33 8.54 -4.99
CA SER A 314 -8.27 9.57 -4.57
C SER A 314 -7.92 10.14 -3.20
N PHE A 315 -7.47 9.29 -2.26
CA PHE A 315 -7.01 9.71 -0.94
C PHE A 315 -5.74 10.55 -1.05
N SER A 316 -4.78 10.14 -1.88
CA SER A 316 -3.57 10.92 -2.15
C SER A 316 -3.91 12.29 -2.75
N ALA A 317 -4.82 12.35 -3.74
CA ALA A 317 -5.25 13.61 -4.33
C ALA A 317 -5.98 14.51 -3.31
N PHE A 318 -6.82 13.93 -2.45
CA PHE A 318 -7.47 14.64 -1.36
C PHE A 318 -6.46 15.24 -0.37
N GLN A 319 -5.48 14.44 0.07
CA GLN A 319 -4.42 14.89 0.97
C GLN A 319 -3.62 16.04 0.36
N THR A 320 -3.22 15.92 -0.90
CA THR A 320 -2.48 16.97 -1.63
C THR A 320 -3.32 18.24 -1.73
N LYS A 321 -4.61 18.15 -2.05
CA LYS A 321 -5.50 19.32 -2.11
C LYS A 321 -5.66 20.02 -0.76
N LEU A 322 -5.65 19.26 0.34
CA LEU A 322 -5.76 19.80 1.69
C LEU A 322 -4.47 20.52 2.13
N LEU A 323 -3.30 19.91 1.88
CA LEU A 323 -2.02 20.41 2.38
C LEU A 323 -1.34 21.38 1.42
N GLN A 324 -1.45 21.16 0.12
CA GLN A 324 -0.72 21.90 -0.93
C GLN A 324 -1.65 22.80 -1.76
N GLY A 325 -2.54 23.55 -1.10
CA GLY A 325 -3.49 24.43 -1.78
C GLY A 325 -2.92 25.72 -2.39
N GLY A 326 -1.59 25.91 -2.38
CA GLY A 326 -0.90 27.09 -2.96
C GLY A 326 -1.10 28.41 -2.21
N ARG A 327 -1.87 28.42 -1.12
CA ARG A 327 -2.16 29.61 -0.32
C ARG A 327 -1.23 29.70 0.87
N LEU A 328 -0.34 30.71 0.87
CA LEU A 328 0.61 30.98 1.96
C LEU A 328 -0.04 30.95 3.36
N ARG A 329 -1.26 31.50 3.49
CA ARG A 329 -2.04 31.48 4.74
C ARG A 329 -2.27 30.08 5.30
N ILE A 330 -2.53 29.08 4.46
CA ILE A 330 -2.79 27.70 4.92
C ILE A 330 -1.51 27.09 5.49
N TYR A 331 -0.38 27.26 4.79
CA TYR A 331 0.92 26.79 5.29
C TYR A 331 1.28 27.45 6.61
N PHE A 332 1.09 28.78 6.74
CA PHE A 332 1.29 29.47 8.02
C PHE A 332 0.42 28.94 9.14
N ARG A 333 -0.89 28.71 8.89
CA ARG A 333 -1.77 28.12 9.90
C ARG A 333 -1.27 26.75 10.35
N ILE A 334 -0.89 25.89 9.41
CA ILE A 334 -0.40 24.54 9.73
C ILE A 334 0.86 24.64 10.58
N MET A 335 1.84 25.46 10.18
CA MET A 335 3.08 25.67 10.94
C MET A 335 2.79 26.17 12.36
N VAL A 336 1.98 27.22 12.48
CA VAL A 336 1.66 27.83 13.78
C VAL A 336 0.87 26.88 14.68
N VAL A 337 -0.15 26.21 14.15
CA VAL A 337 -0.95 25.23 14.91
C VAL A 337 -0.06 24.07 15.35
N ALA A 338 0.83 23.57 14.49
CA ALA A 338 1.77 22.52 14.83
C ALA A 338 2.73 22.97 15.94
N THR A 339 3.30 24.17 15.86
CA THR A 339 4.15 24.73 16.93
C THR A 339 3.38 24.83 18.24
N VAL A 340 2.17 25.40 18.23
CA VAL A 340 1.36 25.54 19.44
C VAL A 340 1.01 24.18 20.04
N ALA A 341 0.61 23.21 19.20
CA ALA A 341 0.28 21.87 19.64
C ALA A 341 1.50 21.14 20.23
N LEU A 342 2.62 21.11 19.53
CA LEU A 342 3.83 20.39 19.96
C LEU A 342 4.43 21.00 21.23
N THR A 343 4.59 22.32 21.26
CA THR A 343 5.15 23.01 22.43
C THR A 343 4.17 22.99 23.60
N GLY A 344 2.87 23.18 23.36
CA GLY A 344 1.84 23.10 24.39
C GLY A 344 1.74 21.70 25.02
N VAL A 345 1.75 20.64 24.20
CA VAL A 345 1.78 19.25 24.67
C VAL A 345 3.05 18.98 25.47
N THR A 346 4.20 19.49 25.04
CA THR A 346 5.46 19.31 25.77
C THR A 346 5.44 20.05 27.11
N LEU A 347 4.96 21.30 27.15
CA LEU A 347 4.80 22.07 28.38
C LEU A 347 3.90 21.34 29.39
N PHE A 348 2.82 20.73 28.90
CA PHE A 348 1.91 19.92 29.72
C PHE A 348 2.56 18.63 30.22
N LEU A 349 3.16 17.83 29.32
CA LEU A 349 3.77 16.55 29.67
C LEU A 349 4.99 16.69 30.60
N LYS A 350 5.72 17.81 30.52
CA LYS A 350 6.91 18.08 31.35
C LYS A 350 6.58 18.84 32.64
N ASN A 351 5.29 19.03 32.98
CA ASN A 351 4.87 19.81 34.14
C ASN A 351 5.51 21.22 34.18
N GLY A 352 5.63 21.88 33.02
CA GLY A 352 6.28 23.18 32.90
C GLY A 352 5.49 24.35 33.52
N PHE A 353 4.30 24.09 34.07
CA PHE A 353 3.48 25.05 34.78
C PHE A 353 3.97 25.18 36.22
N VAL A 354 4.85 26.15 36.47
CA VAL A 354 5.41 26.41 37.80
C VAL A 354 4.55 27.44 38.53
N SER A 355 4.08 27.13 39.74
CA SER A 355 3.37 28.08 40.59
C SER A 355 4.36 29.07 41.24
N SER A 356 4.18 30.37 41.00
CA SER A 356 4.95 31.42 41.65
C SER A 356 4.09 32.60 42.06
N ALA A 357 4.44 33.26 43.16
CA ALA A 357 3.79 34.50 43.58
C ALA A 357 3.99 35.60 42.53
N LEU A 358 2.89 36.27 42.16
CA LEU A 358 2.95 37.41 41.24
C LEU A 358 3.72 38.55 41.91
N ARG A 359 4.71 39.10 41.20
CA ARG A 359 5.45 40.28 41.65
C ARG A 359 4.58 41.53 41.48
N PRO A 360 4.69 42.53 42.38
CA PRO A 360 3.96 43.78 42.24
C PRO A 360 4.38 44.50 40.96
N VAL A 361 3.38 45.02 40.22
CA VAL A 361 3.60 45.76 38.97
C VAL A 361 3.84 47.24 39.31
N HIS A 362 4.93 47.82 38.78
CA HIS A 362 5.20 49.24 38.95
C HIS A 362 4.36 50.10 37.99
N GLY A 363 4.07 51.35 38.39
CA GLY A 363 3.16 52.23 37.64
C GLY A 363 3.61 52.55 36.21
N LEU A 364 4.92 52.74 35.98
CA LEU A 364 5.46 52.97 34.63
C LEU A 364 5.36 51.71 33.75
N ASP A 365 5.58 50.53 34.31
CA ASP A 365 5.51 49.26 33.58
C ASP A 365 4.05 48.97 33.15
N ALA A 366 3.10 49.21 34.06
CA ALA A 366 1.67 49.13 33.78
C ALA A 366 1.24 50.11 32.69
N LEU A 367 1.75 51.35 32.72
CA LEU A 367 1.48 52.35 31.69
C LEU A 367 2.02 51.92 30.32
N CYS A 368 3.27 51.43 30.25
CA CYS A 368 3.86 50.94 29.01
C CYS A 368 3.05 49.79 28.41
N VAL A 369 2.67 48.80 29.23
CA VAL A 369 1.81 47.69 28.79
C VAL A 369 0.45 48.20 28.32
N GLY A 370 -0.16 49.15 29.03
CA GLY A 370 -1.42 49.78 28.64
C GLY A 370 -1.36 50.43 27.26
N ILE A 371 -0.30 51.21 26.99
CA ILE A 371 -0.10 51.85 25.68
C ILE A 371 0.10 50.79 24.58
N ILE A 372 0.90 49.75 24.84
CA ILE A 372 1.11 48.66 23.88
C ILE A 372 -0.21 47.94 23.56
N LEU A 373 -1.06 47.68 24.55
CA LEU A 373 -2.36 47.05 24.34
C LEU A 373 -3.27 47.93 23.47
N VAL A 374 -3.39 49.22 23.80
CA VAL A 374 -4.19 50.17 23.01
C VAL A 374 -3.69 50.27 21.57
N ALA A 375 -2.37 50.40 21.38
CA ALA A 375 -1.76 50.46 20.06
C ALA A 375 -1.96 49.14 19.27
N THR A 376 -1.88 47.99 19.93
CA THR A 376 -2.15 46.68 19.32
C THR A 376 -3.59 46.57 18.83
N PHE A 377 -4.57 46.96 19.64
CA PHE A 377 -5.98 47.00 19.23
C PHE A 377 -6.21 47.99 18.09
N ALA A 378 -5.58 49.17 18.14
CA ALA A 378 -5.64 50.15 17.06
C ALA A 378 -5.08 49.59 15.75
N ALA A 379 -3.99 48.81 15.79
CA ALA A 379 -3.42 48.16 14.62
C ALA A 379 -4.33 47.06 14.03
N ILE A 380 -4.96 46.24 14.89
CA ILE A 380 -5.87 45.16 14.46
C ILE A 380 -7.14 45.70 13.79
N PHE A 381 -7.72 46.76 14.36
CA PHE A 381 -8.97 47.36 13.86
C PHE A 381 -8.74 48.52 12.88
N ALA A 382 -7.49 48.77 12.49
CA ALA A 382 -7.11 49.82 11.58
C ALA A 382 -7.88 49.70 10.25
N ARG A 383 -8.58 50.78 9.87
CA ARG A 383 -9.30 50.85 8.58
C ARG A 383 -8.36 51.05 7.40
N THR A 384 -7.18 51.62 7.65
CA THR A 384 -6.16 51.90 6.63
C THR A 384 -4.81 51.34 7.06
N ARG A 385 -3.99 50.97 6.08
CA ARG A 385 -2.63 50.43 6.34
C ARG A 385 -1.74 51.46 7.05
N LEU A 386 -1.93 52.75 6.78
CA LEU A 386 -1.19 53.83 7.44
C LEU A 386 -1.47 53.87 8.94
N ILE A 387 -2.73 53.73 9.38
CA ILE A 387 -3.09 53.67 10.80
C ILE A 387 -2.44 52.45 11.46
N ALA A 388 -2.43 51.29 10.78
CA ALA A 388 -1.78 50.09 11.30
C ALA A 388 -0.26 50.29 11.47
N ILE A 389 0.43 50.90 10.50
CA ILE A 389 1.86 51.20 10.61
C ILE A 389 2.13 52.18 11.75
N MET A 390 1.36 53.27 11.86
CA MET A 390 1.56 54.24 12.93
C MET A 390 1.34 53.62 14.30
N ALA A 391 0.32 52.77 14.45
CA ALA A 391 0.06 52.04 15.68
C ALA A 391 1.19 51.06 16.02
N MET A 392 1.75 50.34 15.04
CA MET A 392 2.95 49.51 15.24
C MET A 392 4.18 50.36 15.64
N GLY A 393 4.34 51.55 15.05
CA GLY A 393 5.38 52.51 15.43
C GLY A 393 5.31 52.93 16.89
N VAL A 394 4.11 53.19 17.41
CA VAL A 394 3.91 53.48 18.85
C VAL A 394 4.37 52.30 19.72
N ILE A 395 4.09 51.05 19.30
CA ILE A 395 4.56 49.86 20.03
C ILE A 395 6.09 49.84 20.09
N GLY A 396 6.78 50.07 18.97
CA GLY A 396 8.24 50.08 18.92
C GLY A 396 8.88 51.19 19.77
N LEU A 397 8.27 52.38 19.81
CA LEU A 397 8.71 53.48 20.67
C LEU A 397 8.55 53.15 22.17
N VAL A 398 7.45 52.50 22.56
CA VAL A 398 7.25 52.05 23.95
C VAL A 398 8.23 50.93 24.31
N ILE A 399 8.56 50.03 23.38
CA ILE A 399 9.60 49.01 23.59
C ILE A 399 10.97 49.67 23.84
N SER A 400 11.32 50.74 23.11
CA SER A 400 12.54 51.51 23.37
C SER A 400 12.55 52.09 24.79
N LEU A 401 11.42 52.62 25.26
CA LEU A 401 11.27 53.11 26.64
C LEU A 401 11.45 51.98 27.68
N ILE A 402 10.93 50.78 27.39
CA ILE A 402 11.15 49.58 28.23
C ILE A 402 12.65 49.25 28.30
N PHE A 403 13.38 49.29 27.19
CA PHE A 403 14.84 49.05 27.21
C PHE A 403 15.60 50.08 28.06
N VAL A 404 15.27 51.36 27.96
CA VAL A 404 15.86 52.40 28.85
C VAL A 404 15.56 52.08 30.31
N ARG A 405 14.31 51.72 30.62
CA ARG A 405 13.87 51.41 31.99
C ARG A 405 14.61 50.22 32.62
N PHE A 406 14.99 49.23 31.81
CA PHE A 406 15.76 48.06 32.21
C PHE A 406 17.28 48.19 32.03
N GLY A 407 17.79 49.41 31.78
CA GLY A 407 19.23 49.68 31.74
C GLY A 407 19.93 49.23 30.46
N ALA A 408 19.21 49.14 29.34
CA ALA A 408 19.73 48.76 28.03
C ALA A 408 19.70 49.95 27.04
N PRO A 409 20.55 50.99 27.22
CA PRO A 409 20.52 52.21 26.42
C PRO A 409 20.87 51.97 24.93
N ASP A 410 21.82 51.09 24.64
CA ASP A 410 22.23 50.78 23.25
C ASP A 410 21.08 50.11 22.47
N LEU A 411 20.34 49.19 23.11
CA LEU A 411 19.15 48.58 22.53
C LEU A 411 18.03 49.61 22.34
N ALA A 412 17.88 50.56 23.26
CA ALA A 412 16.88 51.61 23.12
C ALA A 412 17.15 52.53 21.92
N MET A 413 18.41 52.97 21.74
CA MET A 413 18.81 53.84 20.63
C MET A 413 18.63 53.14 19.27
N THR A 414 19.08 51.89 19.18
CA THR A 414 18.94 51.08 17.96
C THR A 414 17.47 50.79 17.64
N GLN A 415 16.67 50.37 18.62
CA GLN A 415 15.23 50.15 18.45
C GLN A 415 14.52 51.42 17.96
N PHE A 416 14.83 52.58 18.55
CA PHE A 416 14.24 53.84 18.14
C PHE A 416 14.57 54.20 16.68
N ALA A 417 15.85 54.06 16.30
CA ALA A 417 16.30 54.36 14.94
C ALA A 417 15.68 53.40 13.90
N VAL A 418 15.70 52.10 14.18
CA VAL A 418 15.16 51.06 13.30
C VAL A 418 13.65 51.18 13.16
N GLU A 419 12.92 51.45 14.24
CA GLU A 419 11.47 51.64 14.19
C GLU A 419 11.11 52.85 13.32
N THR A 420 11.81 53.98 13.54
CA THR A 420 11.61 55.21 12.76
C THR A 420 11.85 54.95 11.27
N LEU A 421 12.95 54.29 10.92
CA LEU A 421 13.26 53.94 9.53
C LEU A 421 12.21 52.99 8.94
N THR A 422 11.79 51.98 9.68
CA THR A 422 10.83 50.96 9.22
C THR A 422 9.46 51.58 8.96
N VAL A 423 8.98 52.43 9.86
CA VAL A 423 7.72 53.18 9.69
C VAL A 423 7.78 54.04 8.44
N ILE A 424 8.87 54.79 8.24
CA ILE A 424 9.07 55.64 7.06
C ILE A 424 9.08 54.79 5.78
N LEU A 425 9.90 53.73 5.72
CA LEU A 425 10.02 52.86 4.55
C LEU A 425 8.69 52.17 4.21
N LEU A 426 8.00 51.59 5.20
CA LEU A 426 6.71 50.94 5.00
C LEU A 426 5.63 51.94 4.56
N ALA A 427 5.62 53.16 5.12
CA ALA A 427 4.70 54.20 4.68
C ALA A 427 4.90 54.55 3.21
N PHE A 428 6.16 54.75 2.77
CA PHE A 428 6.47 55.02 1.36
C PHE A 428 6.08 53.87 0.42
N VAL A 429 6.37 52.62 0.81
CA VAL A 429 6.02 51.45 0.01
C VAL A 429 4.50 51.29 -0.11
N LEU A 430 3.79 51.37 1.02
CA LEU A 430 2.33 51.16 1.03
C LEU A 430 1.55 52.31 0.39
N TYR A 431 2.10 53.54 0.39
CA TYR A 431 1.51 54.66 -0.35
C TYR A 431 1.44 54.40 -1.86
N ARG A 432 2.37 53.62 -2.42
CA ARG A 432 2.42 53.28 -3.86
C ARG A 432 1.65 51.99 -4.23
N MET A 433 1.12 51.25 -3.26
CA MET A 433 0.41 50.00 -3.54
C MET A 433 -1.10 50.23 -3.69
N PRO A 434 -1.74 49.71 -4.76
CA PRO A 434 -3.20 49.81 -4.91
C PRO A 434 -3.91 49.08 -3.77
N VAL A 435 -4.93 49.72 -3.21
CA VAL A 435 -5.72 49.18 -2.10
C VAL A 435 -6.70 48.14 -2.64
N SER A 436 -6.23 46.92 -2.88
CA SER A 436 -7.11 45.79 -3.17
C SER A 436 -7.73 45.27 -1.88
N SER A 437 -9.05 45.43 -1.72
CA SER A 437 -9.81 44.93 -0.57
C SER A 437 -10.40 43.54 -0.85
N MET A 438 -9.57 42.52 -0.98
CA MET A 438 -10.10 41.15 -0.91
C MET A 438 -10.52 40.86 0.54
N LYS A 439 -11.82 41.00 0.83
CA LYS A 439 -12.38 40.74 2.17
C LYS A 439 -12.24 39.25 2.49
N SER A 440 -11.58 38.94 3.60
CA SER A 440 -11.52 37.56 4.09
C SER A 440 -12.90 37.12 4.63
N PRO A 441 -13.33 35.87 4.37
CA PRO A 441 -14.60 35.36 4.88
C PRO A 441 -14.61 35.32 6.42
N GLN A 442 -15.78 35.52 7.03
CA GLN A 442 -15.92 35.66 8.48
C GLN A 442 -15.39 34.44 9.25
N ARG A 443 -15.63 33.22 8.73
CA ARG A 443 -15.10 31.98 9.31
C ARG A 443 -13.57 31.96 9.37
N SER A 444 -12.91 32.46 8.32
CA SER A 444 -11.44 32.54 8.29
C SER A 444 -10.92 33.46 9.38
N LYS A 445 -11.55 34.62 9.56
CA LYS A 445 -11.13 35.60 10.57
C LYS A 445 -11.23 35.04 11.98
N TRP A 446 -12.31 34.31 12.29
CA TRP A 446 -12.46 33.66 13.58
C TRP A 446 -11.41 32.58 13.82
N ILE A 447 -11.11 31.75 12.82
CA ILE A 447 -10.04 30.75 12.91
C ILE A 447 -8.69 31.42 13.16
N ASP A 448 -8.38 32.47 12.39
CA ASP A 448 -7.13 33.22 12.53
C ASP A 448 -7.04 33.86 13.93
N ALA A 449 -8.14 34.43 14.45
CA ALA A 449 -8.19 35.01 15.80
C ALA A 449 -7.94 33.97 16.90
N VAL A 450 -8.57 32.80 16.82
CA VAL A 450 -8.36 31.71 17.79
C VAL A 450 -6.91 31.23 17.75
N ILE A 451 -6.34 31.04 16.56
CA ILE A 451 -4.93 30.64 16.42
C ILE A 451 -4.00 31.70 16.99
N SER A 452 -4.20 32.98 16.65
CA SER A 452 -3.38 34.08 17.17
C SER A 452 -3.46 34.21 18.69
N LEU A 453 -4.64 34.03 19.29
CA LEU A 453 -4.81 34.05 20.74
C LEU A 453 -4.11 32.86 21.39
N ALA A 454 -4.22 31.66 20.81
CA ALA A 454 -3.53 30.47 21.32
C ALA A 454 -2.00 30.62 21.28
N VAL A 455 -1.46 31.19 20.21
CA VAL A 455 -0.03 31.52 20.10
C VAL A 455 0.38 32.53 21.16
N GLY A 456 -0.37 33.63 21.29
CA GLY A 456 -0.09 34.67 22.27
C GLY A 456 -0.10 34.13 23.71
N ALA A 457 -1.11 33.32 24.04
CA ALA A 457 -1.23 32.67 25.34
C ALA A 457 -0.07 31.70 25.61
N LEU A 458 0.32 30.89 24.61
CA LEU A 458 1.46 29.99 24.73
C LEU A 458 2.77 30.76 24.93
N MET A 459 3.03 31.80 24.14
CA MET A 459 4.26 32.60 24.27
C MET A 459 4.30 33.35 25.60
N ALA A 460 3.17 33.87 26.06
CA ALA A 460 3.06 34.48 27.38
C ALA A 460 3.35 33.46 28.50
N ALA A 461 2.80 32.24 28.38
CA ALA A 461 3.07 31.16 29.33
C ALA A 461 4.56 30.77 29.32
N LEU A 462 5.17 30.58 28.15
CA LEU A 462 6.58 30.24 28.04
C LEU A 462 7.49 31.33 28.62
N ALA A 463 7.22 32.60 28.30
CA ALA A 463 7.98 33.73 28.83
C ALA A 463 7.84 33.82 30.35
N PHE A 464 6.62 33.66 30.88
CA PHE A 464 6.34 33.72 32.30
C PHE A 464 7.00 32.57 33.07
N PHE A 465 6.71 31.31 32.69
CA PHE A 465 7.27 30.14 33.37
C PHE A 465 8.77 30.01 33.17
N GLY A 466 9.30 30.41 32.01
CA GLY A 466 10.75 30.48 31.77
C GLY A 466 11.45 31.46 32.70
N ALA A 467 10.91 32.68 32.84
CA ALA A 467 11.47 33.69 33.74
C ALA A 467 11.40 33.27 35.22
N VAL A 468 10.38 32.50 35.60
CA VAL A 468 10.25 31.94 36.96
C VAL A 468 11.22 30.78 37.20
N ALA A 469 11.43 29.93 36.21
CA ALA A 469 12.24 28.71 36.35
C ALA A 469 13.75 28.96 36.49
N THR A 470 14.26 30.08 35.98
CA THR A 470 15.70 30.44 36.05
C THR A 470 15.93 31.74 36.82
N PRO A 471 15.84 31.73 38.16
CA PRO A 471 16.12 32.91 38.96
C PRO A 471 17.63 33.20 39.03
N GLY A 472 18.07 34.36 38.52
CA GLY A 472 19.42 34.89 38.71
C GLY A 472 20.16 35.29 37.43
N LEU A 473 21.34 35.90 37.60
CA LEU A 473 22.26 36.21 36.51
C LEU A 473 22.98 34.92 36.06
N PRO A 474 22.92 34.56 34.76
CA PRO A 474 23.70 33.44 34.24
C PRO A 474 25.20 33.61 34.51
N GLU A 475 25.94 32.52 34.70
CA GLU A 475 27.40 32.58 34.90
C GLU A 475 28.11 33.31 33.77
N VAL A 476 27.63 33.14 32.54
CA VAL A 476 28.14 33.84 31.35
C VAL A 476 28.01 35.36 31.48
N ALA A 477 26.91 35.86 32.07
CA ALA A 477 26.74 37.30 32.28
C ALA A 477 27.74 37.85 33.32
N LYS A 478 28.05 37.08 34.37
CA LYS A 478 29.08 37.44 35.35
C LYS A 478 30.47 37.47 34.70
N TYR A 479 30.79 36.46 33.90
CA TYR A 479 32.04 36.40 33.17
C TYR A 479 32.28 37.66 32.33
N TYR A 480 31.29 38.06 31.52
CA TYR A 480 31.41 39.28 30.72
C TYR A 480 31.51 40.55 31.57
N ALA A 481 30.77 40.65 32.67
CA ALA A 481 30.84 41.81 33.54
C ALA A 481 32.24 41.98 34.17
N GLU A 482 32.88 40.88 34.57
CA GLU A 482 34.22 40.90 35.18
C GLU A 482 35.33 41.10 34.14
N HIS A 483 35.20 40.52 32.94
CA HIS A 483 36.29 40.42 31.98
C HIS A 483 36.24 41.44 30.83
N SER A 484 35.15 42.20 30.64
CA SER A 484 35.05 43.18 29.54
C SER A 484 36.11 44.28 29.60
N LEU A 485 36.35 44.83 30.80
CA LEU A 485 37.38 45.85 30.97
C LEU A 485 38.79 45.24 31.02
N LEU A 486 38.93 44.07 31.66
CA LEU A 486 40.23 43.44 31.92
C LEU A 486 40.85 42.81 30.66
N LEU A 487 40.05 42.12 29.85
CA LEU A 487 40.53 41.41 28.66
C LEU A 487 40.36 42.22 27.37
N ALA A 488 39.23 42.92 27.21
CA ALA A 488 38.86 43.60 25.97
C ALA A 488 38.94 45.14 26.07
N GLN A 489 39.43 45.67 27.20
CA GLN A 489 39.73 47.10 27.40
C GLN A 489 38.55 48.06 27.16
N GLY A 490 37.30 47.58 27.30
CA GLY A 490 36.10 48.39 27.08
C GLY A 490 35.18 48.44 28.31
N SER A 491 34.66 49.63 28.63
CA SER A 491 33.71 49.85 29.73
C SER A 491 32.25 49.59 29.34
N ASN A 492 31.91 49.70 28.05
CA ASN A 492 30.59 49.32 27.54
C ASN A 492 30.57 47.81 27.27
N ILE A 493 30.05 47.06 28.24
CA ILE A 493 29.97 45.59 28.20
C ILE A 493 29.19 45.10 26.96
N VAL A 494 28.09 45.77 26.58
CA VAL A 494 27.27 45.36 25.43
C VAL A 494 28.08 45.50 24.13
N ASN A 495 28.73 46.64 23.93
CA ASN A 495 29.57 46.88 22.75
C ASN A 495 30.76 45.91 22.69
N VAL A 496 31.41 45.64 23.83
CA VAL A 496 32.51 44.68 23.93
C VAL A 496 32.05 43.27 23.59
N ILE A 497 30.86 42.86 24.04
CA ILE A 497 30.31 41.54 23.70
C ILE A 497 30.13 41.41 22.18
N ILE A 498 29.51 42.39 21.53
CA ILE A 498 29.18 42.26 20.10
C ILE A 498 30.40 42.47 19.18
N VAL A 499 31.41 43.25 19.58
CA VAL A 499 32.58 43.54 18.72
C VAL A 499 33.77 42.61 19.00
N ASP A 500 33.91 42.10 20.22
CA ASP A 500 35.07 41.29 20.63
C ASP A 500 34.66 39.85 20.96
N PHE A 501 34.03 39.60 22.11
CA PHE A 501 33.74 38.24 22.58
C PHE A 501 32.84 37.42 21.64
N ARG A 502 31.89 38.07 20.96
CA ARG A 502 30.95 37.46 20.00
C ARG A 502 30.96 38.18 18.65
N ALA A 503 32.15 38.64 18.22
CA ALA A 503 32.35 39.36 16.96
C ALA A 503 31.78 38.64 15.72
N LEU A 504 31.76 37.30 15.72
CA LEU A 504 31.24 36.49 14.62
C LEU A 504 29.73 36.70 14.38
N ASP A 505 28.95 36.93 15.43
CA ASP A 505 27.51 37.17 15.30
C ASP A 505 27.28 38.51 14.58
N THR A 506 28.02 39.55 14.98
CA THR A 506 27.98 40.87 14.33
C THR A 506 28.44 40.83 12.88
N LEU A 507 29.49 40.06 12.57
CA LEU A 507 29.92 39.84 11.17
C LEU A 507 28.79 39.18 10.35
N GLY A 508 28.08 38.22 10.95
CA GLY A 508 26.91 37.57 10.36
C GLY A 508 25.78 38.56 10.10
N GLU A 509 25.41 39.37 11.08
CA GLU A 509 24.36 40.40 10.97
C GLU A 509 24.67 41.43 9.89
N ILE A 510 25.91 41.96 9.85
CA ILE A 510 26.37 42.87 8.79
C ILE A 510 26.25 42.21 7.42
N THR A 511 26.63 40.94 7.31
CA THR A 511 26.50 40.18 6.07
C THR A 511 25.04 40.03 5.64
N VAL A 512 24.11 39.75 6.56
CA VAL A 512 22.67 39.67 6.27
C VAL A 512 22.14 41.00 5.76
N VAL A 513 22.49 42.12 6.39
CA VAL A 513 22.07 43.46 5.95
C VAL A 513 22.65 43.80 4.57
N ALA A 514 23.93 43.49 4.34
CA ALA A 514 24.58 43.71 3.04
C ALA A 514 23.90 42.89 1.93
N VAL A 515 23.64 41.60 2.17
CA VAL A 515 22.94 40.71 1.23
C VAL A 515 21.50 41.18 0.98
N ALA A 516 20.78 41.59 2.02
CA ALA A 516 19.44 42.16 1.87
C ALA A 516 19.46 43.43 1.00
N GLY A 517 20.43 44.33 1.22
CA GLY A 517 20.64 45.52 0.42
C GLY A 517 20.93 45.21 -1.05
N ILE A 518 21.85 44.27 -1.32
CA ILE A 518 22.17 43.79 -2.68
C ILE A 518 20.94 43.15 -3.35
N GLY A 519 20.17 42.37 -2.59
CA GLY A 519 18.94 41.73 -3.06
C GLY A 519 17.88 42.75 -3.47
N VAL A 520 17.61 43.75 -2.62
CA VAL A 520 16.69 44.86 -2.93
C VAL A 520 17.15 45.62 -4.18
N PHE A 521 18.44 45.96 -4.26
CA PHE A 521 19.00 46.65 -5.42
C PHE A 521 18.84 45.84 -6.72
N SER A 522 19.11 44.54 -6.65
CA SER A 522 18.99 43.63 -7.80
C SER A 522 17.54 43.49 -8.28
N LEU A 523 16.59 43.35 -7.36
CA LEU A 523 15.16 43.29 -7.67
C LEU A 523 14.67 44.59 -8.31
N LEU A 524 15.09 45.75 -7.79
CA LEU A 524 14.73 47.06 -8.37
C LEU A 524 15.27 47.21 -9.79
N LYS A 525 16.53 46.82 -10.04
CA LYS A 525 17.11 46.85 -11.39
C LYS A 525 16.38 45.93 -12.36
N LEU A 526 16.04 44.71 -11.95
CA LEU A 526 15.30 43.76 -12.79
C LEU A 526 13.93 44.28 -13.18
N ILE A 527 13.17 44.84 -12.23
CA ILE A 527 11.83 45.40 -12.49
C ILE A 527 11.93 46.61 -13.43
N LEU A 528 12.92 47.49 -13.23
CA LEU A 528 13.13 48.64 -14.11
C LEU A 528 13.56 48.23 -15.52
N ALA A 529 14.37 47.17 -15.65
CA ALA A 529 14.75 46.61 -16.94
C ALA A 529 13.55 46.00 -17.67
N SER A 530 12.71 45.23 -16.96
CA SER A 530 11.47 44.64 -17.50
C SER A 530 10.50 45.72 -17.99
N LYS A 531 10.24 46.77 -17.20
CA LYS A 531 9.39 47.90 -17.65
C LYS A 531 9.96 48.65 -18.85
N LYS A 532 11.27 48.80 -18.95
CA LYS A 532 11.92 49.41 -20.13
C LYS A 532 11.83 48.52 -21.38
N ALA A 533 11.81 47.20 -21.22
CA ALA A 533 11.60 46.27 -22.33
C ALA A 533 10.15 46.30 -22.82
N GLU A 534 9.18 46.28 -21.90
CA GLU A 534 7.74 46.42 -22.22
C GLU A 534 7.39 47.77 -22.87
N ALA A 535 8.09 48.85 -22.54
CA ALA A 535 7.87 50.16 -23.17
C ALA A 535 8.53 50.30 -24.56
N LYS A 536 9.38 49.36 -24.96
CA LYS A 536 10.05 49.32 -26.28
C LYS A 536 9.38 48.36 -27.27
N SER A 537 8.56 47.42 -26.78
CA SER A 537 7.65 46.59 -27.58
C SER A 537 6.31 47.28 -27.76
#